data_AF-A0A1Q7K2K5-F1
#
_entry.id   AF-A0A1Q7K2K5-F1
#
_cell.length_a   1.000
_cell.length_b   1.000
_cell.length_c   1.000
_cell.angle_alpha   90.00
_cell.angle_beta   90.00
_cell.angle_gamma   90.00
#
_symmetry.space_group_name_H-M   'P 1'
#
loop_
_entity.id
_entity.type
_entity.pdbx_description
1 polymer ?
#
loop_
_entity_poly.entity_id
_entity_poly.type
_entity_poly.pdbx_seq_one_letter_code
_entity_poly.pdbx_strand_id
1 'polypeptide(L)'
;MSNSTTPYRTGTYLILDNDPDRPAKDGNFRSGRVLDPPLRASGSHQLDAAPLAAVVNRIADDGPELRRLLIVDLREESHACLDGRAVSWCADKDWSNVGQPPAWIARDEQCQLEKLAAAPDTLVYRVHKDADGDIQVLGTSSLHVTRAETEKMVVGRLQSRLVISYLRLPVTDHCAPEDDALRTLLQTLGNVDAPTWVHFHCHGGDGRTTTFLTMYDMLGAAKTRPAVASTPDLDYFQNRQLQLFHYDLKPQPTTTRWQAPLSEIRWRRLEAFRRYVFGGYAADQPWPGFAG
;
A
#
# COMPACT_ATOMS: atom_id res chain seq x y z
N MET A 1 39.49 8.73 -3.01
CA MET A 1 38.27 8.96 -2.21
C MET A 1 37.49 10.07 -2.90
N SER A 2 36.49 9.71 -3.69
CA SER A 2 35.63 10.67 -4.40
C SER A 2 34.59 11.19 -3.40
N ASN A 3 34.88 12.32 -2.76
CA ASN A 3 33.88 13.09 -2.01
C ASN A 3 32.92 13.73 -3.02
N SER A 4 31.97 12.93 -3.52
CA SER A 4 30.75 13.47 -4.10
C SER A 4 29.85 13.86 -2.93
N THR A 5 29.92 15.10 -2.48
CA THR A 5 28.85 15.68 -1.66
C THR A 5 27.65 15.89 -2.57
N THR A 6 26.90 14.80 -2.84
CA THR A 6 25.60 14.89 -3.48
C THR A 6 24.71 15.75 -2.57
N PRO A 7 24.16 16.87 -3.06
CA PRO A 7 23.29 17.71 -2.24
C PRO A 7 22.08 16.89 -1.78
N TYR A 8 21.83 16.85 -0.48
CA TYR A 8 20.61 16.26 0.07
C TYR A 8 19.43 17.13 -0.36
N ARG A 9 18.45 16.56 -1.07
CA ARG A 9 17.25 17.29 -1.52
C ARG A 9 16.23 17.29 -0.41
N THR A 10 15.92 18.48 0.11
CA THR A 10 14.95 18.66 1.21
C THR A 10 13.52 18.95 0.74
N GLY A 11 13.27 18.88 -0.58
CA GLY A 11 11.98 19.18 -1.19
C GLY A 11 11.33 17.97 -1.83
N THR A 12 10.00 17.98 -1.88
CA THR A 12 9.20 17.01 -2.64
C THR A 12 8.93 17.52 -4.05
N TYR A 13 8.72 16.59 -4.96
CA TYR A 13 8.30 16.86 -6.34
C TYR A 13 6.88 16.34 -6.54
N LEU A 14 5.98 17.18 -7.03
CA LEU A 14 4.65 16.71 -7.44
C LEU A 14 4.80 15.88 -8.72
N ILE A 15 4.50 14.59 -8.65
CA ILE A 15 4.60 13.67 -9.77
C ILE A 15 3.25 13.05 -10.10
N LEU A 16 3.09 12.58 -11.33
CA LEU A 16 2.02 11.66 -11.66
C LEU A 16 2.39 10.28 -11.17
N ASP A 17 1.49 9.63 -10.44
CA ASP A 17 1.70 8.24 -10.02
C ASP A 17 1.60 7.28 -11.22
N ASN A 18 0.82 7.68 -12.23
CA ASN A 18 0.58 6.92 -13.45
C ASN A 18 1.17 7.66 -14.66
N ASP A 19 2.28 7.13 -15.18
CA ASP A 19 2.91 7.63 -16.41
C ASP A 19 2.12 7.14 -17.64
N PRO A 20 1.46 8.03 -18.40
CA PRO A 20 0.74 7.63 -19.60
C PRO A 20 1.66 7.07 -20.70
N ASP A 21 2.96 7.42 -20.69
CA ASP A 21 3.94 6.88 -21.63
C ASP A 21 4.39 5.46 -21.22
N ARG A 22 4.13 5.05 -19.97
CA ARG A 22 4.52 3.76 -19.39
C ARG A 22 3.42 3.21 -18.48
N PRO A 23 2.23 2.91 -19.01
CA PRO A 23 1.11 2.47 -18.20
C PRO A 23 1.42 1.13 -17.53
N ALA A 24 1.08 1.01 -16.24
CA ALA A 24 1.13 -0.27 -15.56
C ALA A 24 0.16 -1.25 -16.22
N LYS A 25 0.63 -2.47 -16.53
CA LYS A 25 -0.20 -3.50 -17.15
C LYS A 25 -1.33 -3.90 -16.20
N ASP A 26 -2.58 -3.70 -16.65
CA ASP A 26 -3.81 -3.94 -15.87
C ASP A 26 -3.80 -3.29 -14.48
N GLY A 27 -3.05 -2.21 -14.33
CA GLY A 27 -2.81 -1.54 -13.06
C GLY A 27 -2.25 -2.43 -11.95
N ASN A 28 -1.47 -3.45 -12.29
CA ASN A 28 -0.98 -4.46 -11.35
C ASN A 28 -2.08 -5.09 -10.49
N PHE A 29 -3.33 -5.09 -10.96
CA PHE A 29 -4.44 -5.68 -10.21
C PHE A 29 -4.28 -7.20 -10.12
N ARG A 30 -4.36 -7.74 -8.90
CA ARG A 30 -4.33 -9.17 -8.61
C ARG A 30 -5.44 -9.52 -7.63
N SER A 31 -6.19 -10.57 -7.94
CA SER A 31 -7.30 -11.05 -7.11
C SER A 31 -6.90 -12.33 -6.39
N GLY A 32 -6.99 -12.34 -5.07
CA GLY A 32 -6.77 -13.53 -4.25
C GLY A 32 -7.81 -14.64 -4.42
N ARG A 33 -8.88 -14.39 -5.18
CA ARG A 33 -9.90 -15.41 -5.51
C ARG A 33 -9.32 -16.61 -6.28
N VAL A 34 -8.20 -16.42 -6.98
CA VAL A 34 -7.52 -17.49 -7.72
C VAL A 34 -6.66 -18.40 -6.84
N LEU A 35 -6.46 -18.05 -5.57
CA LEU A 35 -5.71 -18.88 -4.62
C LEU A 35 -6.53 -20.09 -4.17
N ASP A 36 -5.84 -21.12 -3.67
CA ASP A 36 -6.46 -22.28 -3.02
C ASP A 36 -5.91 -22.48 -1.59
N PRO A 37 -6.70 -22.22 -0.52
CA PRO A 37 -8.08 -21.72 -0.56
C PRO A 37 -8.13 -20.25 -1.04
N PRO A 38 -9.29 -19.79 -1.56
CA PRO A 38 -9.45 -18.45 -2.09
C PRO A 38 -9.40 -17.39 -1.01
N LEU A 39 -8.71 -16.28 -1.30
CA LEU A 39 -8.63 -15.11 -0.43
C LEU A 39 -9.58 -14.02 -0.94
N ARG A 40 -10.46 -13.50 -0.07
CA ARG A 40 -11.38 -12.39 -0.38
C ARG A 40 -10.67 -11.03 -0.32
N ALA A 41 -9.54 -10.94 -1.00
CA ALA A 41 -8.78 -9.72 -1.10
C ALA A 41 -8.13 -9.57 -2.46
N SER A 42 -7.69 -8.36 -2.77
CA SER A 42 -6.95 -8.04 -3.99
C SER A 42 -5.89 -6.98 -3.69
N GLY A 43 -4.94 -6.85 -4.60
CA GLY A 43 -3.94 -5.78 -4.57
C GLY A 43 -3.81 -5.07 -5.92
N SER A 44 -3.38 -3.81 -5.91
CA SER A 44 -2.95 -3.09 -7.13
C SER A 44 -1.91 -2.02 -6.82
N HIS A 45 -1.37 -1.39 -7.87
CA HIS A 45 -0.69 -0.10 -7.77
C HIS A 45 -1.72 1.04 -7.55
N GLN A 46 -1.23 2.27 -7.38
CA GLN A 46 -2.08 3.45 -7.30
C GLN A 46 -2.87 3.64 -8.62
N LEU A 47 -4.19 3.74 -8.52
CA LEU A 47 -5.05 3.91 -9.68
C LEU A 47 -5.52 5.36 -9.80
N ASP A 48 -5.64 5.82 -11.04
CA ASP A 48 -6.46 6.99 -11.38
C ASP A 48 -7.93 6.71 -11.05
N ALA A 49 -8.74 7.76 -10.90
CA ALA A 49 -10.12 7.64 -10.41
C ALA A 49 -11.01 6.73 -11.28
N ALA A 50 -10.85 6.79 -12.61
CA ALA A 50 -11.63 5.96 -13.52
C ALA A 50 -11.20 4.47 -13.49
N PRO A 51 -9.91 4.11 -13.60
CA PRO A 51 -9.44 2.75 -13.34
C PRO A 51 -9.83 2.19 -11.95
N LEU A 52 -9.80 3.02 -10.90
CA LEU A 52 -10.26 2.62 -9.57
C LEU A 52 -11.75 2.23 -9.60
N ALA A 53 -12.60 3.05 -10.23
CA ALA A 53 -14.01 2.73 -10.40
C ALA A 53 -14.22 1.40 -11.16
N ALA A 54 -13.42 1.14 -12.19
CA ALA A 54 -13.46 -0.12 -12.93
C ALA A 54 -13.07 -1.33 -12.06
N VAL A 55 -12.05 -1.20 -11.21
CA VAL A 55 -11.66 -2.24 -10.24
C VAL A 55 -12.77 -2.49 -9.22
N VAL A 56 -13.40 -1.45 -8.69
CA VAL A 56 -14.54 -1.57 -7.77
C VAL A 56 -15.69 -2.36 -8.43
N ASN A 57 -16.03 -2.04 -9.67
CA ASN A 57 -17.09 -2.75 -10.39
C ASN A 57 -16.71 -4.21 -10.67
N ARG A 58 -15.47 -4.47 -11.09
CA ARG A 58 -14.97 -5.83 -11.27
C ARG A 58 -15.08 -6.66 -10.00
N ILE A 59 -14.68 -6.11 -8.85
CA ILE A 59 -14.80 -6.80 -7.55
C ILE A 59 -16.27 -7.09 -7.23
N ALA A 60 -17.17 -6.13 -7.50
CA ALA A 60 -18.59 -6.30 -7.30
C ALA A 60 -19.17 -7.40 -8.21
N ASP A 61 -18.73 -7.51 -9.45
CA ASP A 61 -19.25 -8.50 -10.39
C ASP A 61 -18.70 -9.91 -10.11
N ASP A 62 -17.46 -10.02 -9.61
CA ASP A 62 -16.79 -11.29 -9.29
C ASP A 62 -17.37 -12.02 -8.07
N GLY A 63 -18.27 -11.41 -7.29
CA GLY A 63 -18.78 -11.98 -6.04
C GLY A 63 -20.20 -11.52 -5.69
N PRO A 64 -21.27 -12.16 -6.19
CA PRO A 64 -22.66 -11.78 -5.88
C PRO A 64 -22.99 -11.84 -4.37
N GLU A 65 -22.22 -12.61 -3.60
CA GLU A 65 -22.28 -12.68 -2.13
C GLU A 65 -21.74 -11.42 -1.44
N LEU A 66 -20.90 -10.64 -2.12
CA LEU A 66 -20.27 -9.45 -1.55
C LEU A 66 -21.31 -8.36 -1.32
N ARG A 67 -21.13 -7.65 -0.19
CA ARG A 67 -21.96 -6.50 0.22
C ARG A 67 -21.12 -5.27 0.52
N ARG A 68 -19.84 -5.47 0.88
CA ARG A 68 -18.93 -4.40 1.26
C ARG A 68 -17.60 -4.54 0.54
N LEU A 69 -16.97 -3.40 0.28
CA LEU A 69 -15.59 -3.28 -0.17
C LEU A 69 -14.86 -2.33 0.77
N LEU A 70 -13.76 -2.79 1.36
CA LEU A 70 -12.84 -1.94 2.11
C LEU A 70 -11.60 -1.69 1.25
N ILE A 71 -11.39 -0.43 0.86
CA ILE A 71 -10.16 0.03 0.22
C ILE A 71 -9.18 0.43 1.32
N VAL A 72 -8.00 -0.19 1.30
CA VAL A 72 -6.92 0.02 2.25
C VAL A 72 -5.74 0.67 1.53
N ASP A 73 -5.58 1.96 1.76
CA ASP A 73 -4.46 2.77 1.28
C ASP A 73 -3.27 2.62 2.23
N LEU A 74 -2.16 2.06 1.72
CA LEU A 74 -0.94 1.79 2.48
C LEU A 74 0.12 2.88 2.37
N ARG A 75 -0.19 4.00 1.71
CA ARG A 75 0.81 5.01 1.35
C ARG A 75 1.09 5.95 2.52
N GLU A 76 2.36 6.16 2.85
CA GLU A 76 2.75 7.16 3.87
C GLU A 76 2.96 8.52 3.21
N GLU A 77 3.52 8.52 2.00
CA GLU A 77 3.71 9.67 1.15
C GLU A 77 2.39 10.40 0.88
N SER A 78 2.43 11.73 0.93
CA SER A 78 1.28 12.58 0.67
C SER A 78 0.88 12.42 -0.80
N HIS A 79 -0.38 12.09 -1.04
CA HIS A 79 -0.91 11.90 -2.38
C HIS A 79 -2.35 12.39 -2.52
N ALA A 80 -2.75 12.62 -3.76
CA ALA A 80 -4.03 13.22 -4.10
C ALA A 80 -4.49 12.77 -5.49
N CYS A 81 -5.69 13.22 -5.87
CA CYS A 81 -6.25 13.08 -7.21
C CYS A 81 -6.47 14.48 -7.79
N LEU A 82 -5.81 14.78 -8.91
CA LEU A 82 -5.97 16.04 -9.66
C LEU A 82 -6.67 15.74 -10.98
N ASP A 83 -7.87 16.29 -11.17
CA ASP A 83 -8.68 16.11 -12.38
C ASP A 83 -8.87 14.62 -12.76
N GLY A 84 -8.97 13.75 -11.76
CA GLY A 84 -9.12 12.30 -11.94
C GLY A 84 -7.82 11.51 -12.02
N ARG A 85 -6.66 12.17 -12.02
CA ARG A 85 -5.32 11.55 -12.12
C ARG A 85 -4.66 11.45 -10.76
N ALA A 86 -4.08 10.31 -10.43
CA ALA A 86 -3.36 10.11 -9.18
C ALA A 86 -2.00 10.81 -9.21
N VAL A 87 -1.69 11.52 -8.13
CA VAL A 87 -0.43 12.26 -7.95
C VAL A 87 0.12 12.06 -6.55
N SER A 88 1.43 12.24 -6.39
CA SER A 88 2.08 12.25 -5.08
C SER A 88 3.19 13.28 -4.99
N TRP A 89 3.49 13.70 -3.77
CA TRP A 89 4.65 14.54 -3.44
C TRP A 89 5.85 13.66 -3.11
N CYS A 90 6.54 13.24 -4.17
CA CYS A 90 7.64 12.27 -4.09
C CYS A 90 8.94 12.93 -3.59
N ALA A 91 9.60 12.28 -2.64
CA ALA A 91 10.98 12.56 -2.21
C ALA A 91 11.89 11.38 -2.54
N ASP A 92 13.20 11.55 -2.31
CA ASP A 92 14.16 10.44 -2.38
C ASP A 92 13.62 9.25 -1.57
N LYS A 93 13.72 8.04 -2.14
CA LYS A 93 13.21 6.77 -1.58
C LYS A 93 11.70 6.71 -1.33
N ASP A 94 10.93 7.70 -1.80
CA ASP A 94 9.52 7.92 -1.43
C ASP A 94 9.29 8.31 0.04
N TRP A 95 10.31 8.85 0.70
CA TRP A 95 10.33 9.05 2.16
C TRP A 95 9.97 10.47 2.59
N SER A 96 8.96 11.08 1.94
CA SER A 96 8.58 12.47 2.22
C SER A 96 8.05 12.70 3.64
N ASN A 97 7.49 11.65 4.24
CA ASN A 97 6.71 11.71 5.49
C ASN A 97 7.27 10.80 6.59
N VAL A 98 8.48 10.26 6.43
CA VAL A 98 9.08 9.36 7.43
C VAL A 98 9.15 10.02 8.79
N GLY A 99 8.65 9.32 9.81
CA GLY A 99 8.62 9.80 11.19
C GLY A 99 7.50 10.79 11.50
N GLN A 100 6.62 11.11 10.53
CA GLN A 100 5.46 11.95 10.77
C GLN A 100 4.27 11.13 11.28
N PRO A 101 3.51 11.63 12.27
CA PRO A 101 2.33 10.92 12.75
C PRO A 101 1.19 10.97 11.71
N PRO A 102 0.27 9.98 11.69
CA PRO A 102 -0.83 9.91 10.72
C PRO A 102 -1.69 11.19 10.64
N ALA A 103 -1.92 11.86 11.77
CA ALA A 103 -2.68 13.10 11.82
C ALA A 103 -1.95 14.27 11.11
N TRP A 104 -0.62 14.29 11.16
CA TRP A 104 0.18 15.27 10.45
C TRP A 104 0.14 15.01 8.94
N ILE A 105 0.30 13.75 8.51
CA ILE A 105 0.22 13.35 7.10
C ILE A 105 -1.12 13.75 6.48
N ALA A 106 -2.23 13.45 7.17
CA ALA A 106 -3.56 13.85 6.71
C ALA A 106 -3.72 15.37 6.62
N ARG A 107 -3.11 16.13 7.54
CA ARG A 107 -3.12 17.60 7.48
C ARG A 107 -2.25 18.12 6.33
N ASP A 108 -1.11 17.51 6.08
CA ASP A 108 -0.22 17.87 4.97
C ASP A 108 -0.94 17.68 3.63
N GLU A 109 -1.55 16.51 3.39
CA GLU A 109 -2.36 16.27 2.18
C GLU A 109 -3.45 17.33 2.01
N GLN A 110 -4.17 17.67 3.09
CA GLN A 110 -5.20 18.72 3.06
C GLN A 110 -4.60 20.11 2.77
N CYS A 111 -3.44 20.45 3.33
CA CYS A 111 -2.73 21.70 3.02
C CYS A 111 -2.35 21.76 1.54
N GLN A 112 -1.96 20.64 0.93
CA GLN A 112 -1.61 20.63 -0.49
C GLN A 112 -2.82 20.92 -1.38
N LEU A 113 -3.99 20.37 -1.05
CA LEU A 113 -5.25 20.70 -1.73
C LEU A 113 -5.61 22.19 -1.57
N GLU A 114 -5.48 22.74 -0.37
CA GLU A 114 -5.71 24.17 -0.10
C GLU A 114 -4.80 25.07 -0.94
N LYS A 115 -3.52 24.71 -1.08
CA LYS A 115 -2.57 25.42 -1.95
C LYS A 115 -2.98 25.37 -3.42
N LEU A 116 -3.39 24.20 -3.91
CA LEU A 116 -3.86 24.05 -5.30
C LEU A 116 -5.17 24.80 -5.55
N ALA A 117 -6.05 24.90 -4.57
CA ALA A 117 -7.27 25.72 -4.69
C ALA A 117 -6.96 27.23 -4.76
N ALA A 118 -5.94 27.69 -4.02
CA ALA A 118 -5.50 29.09 -4.05
C ALA A 118 -4.66 29.44 -5.29
N ALA A 119 -3.89 28.47 -5.81
CA ALA A 119 -3.03 28.60 -6.99
C ALA A 119 -3.15 27.33 -7.86
N PRO A 120 -4.10 27.32 -8.82
CA PRO A 120 -4.42 26.12 -9.61
C PRO A 120 -3.36 25.75 -10.65
N ASP A 121 -2.52 26.70 -11.05
CA ASP A 121 -1.39 26.43 -11.93
C ASP A 121 -0.21 25.87 -11.13
N THR A 122 0.18 24.63 -11.40
CA THR A 122 1.29 23.95 -10.73
C THR A 122 2.23 23.27 -11.74
N LEU A 123 3.42 22.90 -11.28
CA LEU A 123 4.36 22.08 -12.03
C LEU A 123 4.24 20.63 -11.61
N VAL A 124 4.14 19.76 -12.61
CA VAL A 124 4.25 18.32 -12.46
C VAL A 124 5.62 17.91 -13.01
N TYR A 125 6.34 17.14 -12.21
CA TYR A 125 7.70 16.69 -12.51
C TYR A 125 7.67 15.28 -13.08
N ARG A 126 8.47 15.06 -14.12
CA ARG A 126 8.83 13.72 -14.57
C ARG A 126 10.12 13.33 -13.86
N VAL A 127 10.09 12.26 -13.08
CA VAL A 127 11.23 11.82 -12.27
C VAL A 127 11.61 10.37 -12.58
N HIS A 128 12.85 10.03 -12.28
CA HIS A 128 13.35 8.66 -12.23
C HIS A 128 14.09 8.46 -10.92
N LYS A 129 13.83 7.36 -10.21
CA LYS A 129 14.60 6.96 -9.03
C LYS A 129 15.78 6.09 -9.48
N ASP A 130 16.99 6.45 -9.11
CA ASP A 130 18.17 5.63 -9.41
C ASP A 130 18.29 4.40 -8.49
N ALA A 131 19.42 3.69 -8.54
CA ALA A 131 19.64 2.48 -7.77
C ALA A 131 19.61 2.70 -6.25
N ASP A 132 19.96 3.90 -5.80
CA ASP A 132 19.98 4.31 -4.39
C ASP A 132 18.65 4.91 -3.92
N GLY A 133 17.69 5.03 -4.86
CA GLY A 133 16.37 5.59 -4.63
C GLY A 133 16.35 7.11 -4.72
N ASP A 134 17.44 7.74 -5.15
CA ASP A 134 17.53 9.19 -5.26
C ASP A 134 16.80 9.67 -6.53
N ILE A 135 16.08 10.78 -6.41
CA ILE A 135 15.29 11.34 -7.50
C ILE A 135 16.21 12.02 -8.51
N GLN A 136 16.02 11.69 -9.78
CA GLN A 136 16.55 12.41 -10.92
C GLN A 136 15.39 13.07 -11.67
N VAL A 137 15.38 14.41 -11.73
CA VAL A 137 14.36 15.17 -12.46
C VAL A 137 14.69 15.11 -13.95
N LEU A 138 13.77 14.57 -14.75
CA LEU A 138 13.91 14.42 -16.19
C LEU A 138 13.25 15.56 -16.97
N GLY A 139 12.29 16.24 -16.36
CA GLY A 139 11.58 17.36 -16.98
C GLY A 139 10.39 17.82 -16.16
N THR A 140 9.72 18.86 -16.64
CA THR A 140 8.53 19.43 -16.01
C THR A 140 7.46 19.72 -17.05
N SER A 141 6.21 19.73 -16.60
CA SER A 141 5.06 20.16 -17.38
C SER A 141 4.13 20.96 -16.48
N SER A 142 3.55 22.04 -17.01
CA SER A 142 2.52 22.79 -16.30
C SER A 142 1.20 22.02 -16.30
N LEU A 143 0.50 22.03 -15.17
CA LEU A 143 -0.84 21.50 -15.00
C LEU A 143 -1.72 22.60 -14.40
N HIS A 144 -2.83 22.89 -15.06
CA HIS A 144 -3.89 23.71 -14.50
C HIS A 144 -4.91 22.80 -13.82
N VAL A 145 -5.01 22.86 -12.50
CA VAL A 145 -5.85 21.98 -11.69
C VAL A 145 -7.25 22.56 -11.55
N THR A 146 -8.26 21.84 -12.04
CA THR A 146 -9.66 22.26 -11.87
C THR A 146 -10.31 21.64 -10.63
N ARG A 147 -9.85 20.45 -10.22
CA ARG A 147 -10.35 19.70 -9.09
C ARG A 147 -9.21 18.96 -8.41
N ALA A 148 -9.02 19.21 -7.11
CA ALA A 148 -8.05 18.52 -6.26
C ALA A 148 -8.75 17.83 -5.10
N GLU A 149 -8.45 16.54 -4.88
CA GLU A 149 -9.17 15.71 -3.93
C GLU A 149 -8.26 14.70 -3.24
N THR A 150 -8.57 14.38 -1.99
CA THR A 150 -7.94 13.25 -1.30
C THR A 150 -8.48 11.95 -1.86
N GLU A 151 -7.73 10.87 -1.74
CA GLU A 151 -8.23 9.57 -2.18
C GLU A 151 -9.54 9.18 -1.47
N LYS A 152 -9.66 9.49 -0.17
CA LYS A 152 -10.91 9.30 0.58
C LYS A 152 -12.11 9.98 -0.08
N MET A 153 -11.93 11.19 -0.62
CA MET A 153 -12.99 11.91 -1.35
C MET A 153 -13.29 11.25 -2.71
N VAL A 154 -12.28 10.71 -3.38
CA VAL A 154 -12.46 9.92 -4.62
C VAL A 154 -13.29 8.67 -4.32
N VAL A 155 -12.89 7.90 -3.32
CA VAL A 155 -13.59 6.68 -2.89
C VAL A 155 -15.03 7.00 -2.45
N GLY A 156 -15.24 8.09 -1.72
CA GLY A 156 -16.55 8.49 -1.21
C GLY A 156 -17.60 8.82 -2.28
N ARG A 157 -17.20 9.05 -3.54
CA ARG A 157 -18.13 9.30 -4.65
C ARG A 157 -18.29 8.12 -5.62
N LEU A 158 -17.52 7.05 -5.45
CA LEU A 158 -17.58 5.88 -6.33
C LEU A 158 -18.97 5.26 -6.24
N GLN A 159 -19.54 4.94 -7.40
CA GLN A 159 -20.84 4.29 -7.51
C GLN A 159 -20.64 2.78 -7.64
N SER A 160 -21.25 2.01 -6.75
CA SER A 160 -21.23 0.55 -6.78
C SER A 160 -22.43 -0.02 -6.03
N ARG A 161 -22.78 -1.28 -6.30
CA ARG A 161 -23.73 -2.04 -5.47
C ARG A 161 -23.15 -2.41 -4.09
N LEU A 162 -21.83 -2.33 -3.93
CA LEU A 162 -21.15 -2.57 -2.66
C LEU A 162 -21.12 -1.28 -1.83
N VAL A 163 -21.26 -1.42 -0.52
CA VAL A 163 -20.93 -0.32 0.41
C VAL A 163 -19.42 -0.21 0.48
N ILE A 164 -18.88 0.92 0.03
CA ILE A 164 -17.43 1.16 -0.04
C ILE A 164 -16.97 1.93 1.19
N SER A 165 -15.97 1.38 1.89
CA SER A 165 -15.29 2.00 3.01
C SER A 165 -13.82 2.26 2.66
N TYR A 166 -13.22 3.23 3.32
CA TYR A 166 -11.82 3.62 3.13
C TYR A 166 -11.06 3.57 4.45
N LEU A 167 -9.87 2.98 4.44
CA LEU A 167 -8.94 2.94 5.56
C LEU A 167 -7.56 3.37 5.07
N ARG A 168 -6.98 4.39 5.73
CA ARG A 168 -5.59 4.80 5.53
C ARG A 168 -4.70 4.16 6.59
N LEU A 169 -3.66 3.45 6.17
CA LEU A 169 -2.59 2.91 7.01
C LEU A 169 -1.25 3.39 6.47
N PRO A 170 -0.71 4.54 6.93
CA PRO A 170 0.53 5.08 6.39
C PRO A 170 1.69 4.14 6.73
N VAL A 171 2.30 3.55 5.69
CA VAL A 171 3.48 2.69 5.81
C VAL A 171 4.56 3.21 4.87
N THR A 172 5.71 3.54 5.45
CA THR A 172 6.89 4.00 4.72
C THR A 172 7.25 3.04 3.59
N ASP A 173 7.53 3.58 2.40
CA ASP A 173 7.90 2.75 1.27
C ASP A 173 9.18 1.94 1.56
N HIS A 174 9.25 0.73 1.02
CA HIS A 174 10.30 -0.25 1.29
C HIS A 174 10.41 -0.79 2.74
N CYS A 175 9.74 -0.20 3.73
CA CYS A 175 9.83 -0.63 5.12
C CYS A 175 8.81 -1.72 5.47
N ALA A 176 8.92 -2.25 6.69
CA ALA A 176 7.89 -3.08 7.30
C ALA A 176 6.86 -2.18 8.01
N PRO A 177 5.57 -2.57 8.10
CA PRO A 177 4.57 -1.77 8.82
C PRO A 177 4.92 -1.65 10.29
N GLU A 178 4.76 -0.46 10.88
CA GLU A 178 5.02 -0.21 12.31
C GLU A 178 3.93 -0.79 13.23
N ASP A 179 4.15 -0.72 14.56
CA ASP A 179 3.29 -1.40 15.54
C ASP A 179 1.87 -0.82 15.54
N ASP A 180 1.74 0.49 15.32
CA ASP A 180 0.45 1.16 15.23
C ASP A 180 -0.32 0.75 13.97
N ALA A 181 0.37 0.58 12.84
CA ALA A 181 -0.23 0.04 11.63
C ALA A 181 -0.72 -1.40 11.85
N LEU A 182 0.06 -2.23 12.53
CA LEU A 182 -0.33 -3.60 12.88
C LEU A 182 -1.49 -3.67 13.86
N ARG A 183 -1.52 -2.80 14.88
CA ARG A 183 -2.65 -2.67 15.81
C ARG A 183 -3.93 -2.31 15.05
N THR A 184 -3.87 -1.32 14.16
CA THR A 184 -5.02 -0.89 13.36
C THR A 184 -5.48 -1.97 12.39
N LEU A 185 -4.53 -2.69 11.76
CA LEU A 185 -4.80 -3.88 10.95
C LEU A 185 -5.57 -4.93 11.75
N LEU A 186 -5.09 -5.31 12.93
CA LEU A 186 -5.73 -6.32 13.77
C LEU A 186 -7.13 -5.88 14.23
N GLN A 187 -7.28 -4.63 14.65
CA GLN A 187 -8.57 -4.09 15.10
C GLN A 187 -9.60 -4.03 13.97
N THR A 188 -9.18 -3.62 12.77
CA THR A 188 -10.09 -3.38 11.65
C THR A 188 -10.31 -4.63 10.81
N LEU A 189 -9.23 -5.32 10.45
CA LEU A 189 -9.24 -6.48 9.54
C LEU A 189 -9.35 -7.82 10.27
N GLY A 190 -8.95 -7.87 11.53
CA GLY A 190 -9.12 -9.04 12.39
C GLY A 190 -10.57 -9.41 12.65
N ASN A 191 -11.55 -8.52 12.38
CA ASN A 191 -12.99 -8.79 12.54
C ASN A 191 -13.81 -8.48 11.28
N VAL A 192 -13.18 -8.48 10.10
CA VAL A 192 -13.91 -8.25 8.85
C VAL A 192 -14.99 -9.31 8.64
N ASP A 193 -16.21 -8.83 8.42
CA ASP A 193 -17.38 -9.65 8.13
C ASP A 193 -17.20 -10.46 6.83
N ALA A 194 -17.75 -11.68 6.80
CA ALA A 194 -17.66 -12.58 5.65
C ALA A 194 -17.98 -11.94 4.28
N PRO A 195 -19.06 -11.15 4.07
CA PRO A 195 -19.40 -10.58 2.76
C PRO A 195 -18.58 -9.32 2.38
N THR A 196 -17.45 -9.07 3.04
CA THR A 196 -16.59 -7.92 2.76
C THR A 196 -15.38 -8.36 1.92
N TRP A 197 -15.10 -7.63 0.85
CA TRP A 197 -13.85 -7.73 0.10
C TRP A 197 -12.86 -6.67 0.57
N VAL A 198 -11.57 -6.99 0.64
CA VAL A 198 -10.52 -6.03 1.01
C VAL A 198 -9.58 -5.77 -0.17
N HIS A 199 -9.41 -4.52 -0.56
CA HIS A 199 -8.51 -4.13 -1.64
C HIS A 199 -7.36 -3.30 -1.07
N PHE A 200 -6.13 -3.81 -1.19
CA PHE A 200 -4.92 -3.12 -0.74
C PHE A 200 -4.23 -2.44 -1.92
N HIS A 201 -3.71 -1.24 -1.73
CA HIS A 201 -2.80 -0.66 -2.71
C HIS A 201 -1.70 0.14 -2.02
N CYS A 202 -0.64 0.39 -2.78
CA CYS A 202 0.40 1.37 -2.47
C CYS A 202 0.77 2.08 -3.77
N HIS A 203 1.91 2.78 -3.84
CA HIS A 203 2.35 3.40 -5.08
C HIS A 203 2.52 2.38 -6.23
N GLY A 204 3.38 1.38 -6.07
CA GLY A 204 3.69 0.39 -7.13
C GLY A 204 2.84 -0.89 -7.14
N GLY A 205 2.15 -1.18 -6.03
CA GLY A 205 1.36 -2.41 -5.88
C GLY A 205 2.16 -3.67 -5.57
N ASP A 206 3.42 -3.50 -5.16
CA ASP A 206 4.36 -4.59 -4.90
C ASP A 206 4.60 -4.75 -3.40
N GLY A 207 5.67 -4.16 -2.84
CA GLY A 207 6.17 -4.45 -1.49
C GLY A 207 5.13 -4.30 -0.38
N ARG A 208 4.56 -3.11 -0.19
CA ARG A 208 3.56 -2.82 0.86
C ARG A 208 2.29 -3.64 0.64
N THR A 209 1.74 -3.63 -0.57
CA THR A 209 0.55 -4.40 -0.95
C THR A 209 0.71 -5.90 -0.66
N THR A 210 1.79 -6.51 -1.13
CA THR A 210 2.07 -7.94 -0.92
C THR A 210 2.23 -8.26 0.57
N THR A 211 2.89 -7.38 1.33
CA THR A 211 3.06 -7.53 2.79
C THR A 211 1.71 -7.61 3.50
N PHE A 212 0.80 -6.68 3.20
CA PHE A 212 -0.51 -6.63 3.85
C PHE A 212 -1.44 -7.74 3.38
N LEU A 213 -1.35 -8.16 2.11
CA LEU A 213 -2.05 -9.35 1.62
C LEU A 213 -1.58 -10.62 2.33
N THR A 214 -0.27 -10.80 2.54
CA THR A 214 0.27 -11.90 3.33
C THR A 214 -0.25 -11.89 4.77
N MET A 215 -0.25 -10.73 5.43
CA MET A 215 -0.79 -10.61 6.79
C MET A 215 -2.30 -10.90 6.84
N TYR A 216 -3.06 -10.44 5.84
CA TYR A 216 -4.49 -10.71 5.74
C TYR A 216 -4.78 -12.20 5.46
N ASP A 217 -3.98 -12.86 4.63
CA ASP A 217 -4.06 -14.30 4.36
C ASP A 217 -3.80 -15.12 5.63
N MET A 218 -2.81 -14.71 6.45
CA MET A 218 -2.57 -15.32 7.77
C MET A 218 -3.78 -15.18 8.71
N LEU A 219 -4.40 -14.00 8.79
CA LEU A 219 -5.60 -13.76 9.60
C LEU A 219 -6.77 -14.63 9.13
N GLY A 220 -6.99 -14.72 7.82
CA GLY A 220 -8.03 -15.56 7.23
C GLY A 220 -7.81 -17.05 7.56
N ALA A 221 -6.58 -17.53 7.34
CA ALA A 221 -6.20 -18.90 7.63
C ALA A 221 -6.34 -19.25 9.12
N ALA A 222 -5.95 -18.36 10.04
CA ALA A 222 -6.08 -18.62 11.47
C ALA A 222 -7.54 -18.76 11.95
N LYS A 223 -8.48 -18.04 11.32
CA LYS A 223 -9.91 -18.11 11.65
C LYS A 223 -10.59 -19.39 11.17
N THR A 224 -10.15 -19.95 10.06
CA THR A 224 -10.80 -21.10 9.42
C THR A 224 -10.15 -22.44 9.80
N ARG A 225 -9.00 -22.41 10.48
CA ARG A 225 -8.21 -23.60 10.78
C ARG A 225 -8.76 -24.37 11.98
N PRO A 226 -8.88 -25.72 11.89
CA PRO A 226 -9.14 -26.56 13.04
C PRO A 226 -7.97 -26.51 14.04
N ALA A 227 -8.26 -26.60 15.34
CA ALA A 227 -7.25 -26.55 16.41
C ALA A 227 -6.14 -27.63 16.28
N VAL A 228 -6.38 -28.71 15.53
CA VAL A 228 -5.50 -29.88 15.41
C VAL A 228 -4.60 -29.89 14.18
N ALA A 229 -4.76 -28.96 13.23
CA ALA A 229 -3.88 -28.91 12.06
C ALA A 229 -2.45 -28.45 12.44
N SER A 230 -1.47 -28.67 11.57
CA SER A 230 -0.18 -27.98 11.70
C SER A 230 -0.36 -26.48 11.37
N THR A 231 0.44 -25.63 12.00
CA THR A 231 0.46 -24.20 11.68
C THR A 231 1.29 -23.99 10.43
N PRO A 232 0.77 -23.35 9.36
CA PRO A 232 1.57 -23.05 8.17
C PRO A 232 2.75 -22.15 8.52
N ASP A 233 3.90 -22.40 7.91
CA ASP A 233 5.08 -21.55 8.02
C ASP A 233 4.95 -20.29 7.16
N LEU A 234 5.94 -19.40 7.23
CA LEU A 234 5.91 -18.16 6.46
C LEU A 234 6.12 -18.42 4.95
N ASP A 235 6.88 -19.45 4.60
CA ASP A 235 7.12 -19.86 3.21
C ASP A 235 5.80 -20.29 2.53
N TYR A 236 4.87 -20.93 3.25
CA TYR A 236 3.53 -21.22 2.74
C TYR A 236 2.82 -19.96 2.24
N PHE A 237 2.77 -18.90 3.06
CA PHE A 237 2.08 -17.65 2.68
C PHE A 237 2.84 -16.86 1.61
N GLN A 238 4.18 -16.88 1.65
CA GLN A 238 5.01 -16.27 0.62
C GLN A 238 4.77 -16.94 -0.75
N ASN A 239 4.77 -18.27 -0.82
CA ASN A 239 4.48 -19.01 -2.04
C ASN A 239 3.06 -18.76 -2.56
N ARG A 240 2.07 -18.58 -1.67
CA ARG A 240 0.71 -18.16 -2.08
C ARG A 240 0.71 -16.79 -2.72
N GLN A 241 1.40 -15.80 -2.13
CA GLN A 241 1.46 -14.47 -2.73
C GLN A 241 2.26 -14.44 -4.04
N LEU A 242 3.25 -15.31 -4.23
CA LEU A 242 3.97 -15.45 -5.51
C LEU A 242 3.09 -15.96 -6.66
N GLN A 243 1.94 -16.58 -6.36
CA GLN A 243 0.94 -16.92 -7.39
C GLN A 243 0.19 -15.68 -7.90
N LEU A 244 0.22 -14.57 -7.14
CA LEU A 244 -0.43 -13.31 -7.47
C LEU A 244 0.57 -12.27 -7.99
N PHE A 245 1.68 -12.07 -7.28
CA PHE A 245 2.65 -11.01 -7.53
C PHE A 245 4.02 -11.59 -7.90
N HIS A 246 4.77 -10.88 -8.72
CA HIS A 246 6.17 -11.21 -8.99
C HIS A 246 7.11 -10.80 -7.83
N TYR A 247 6.60 -10.00 -6.89
CA TYR A 247 7.37 -9.52 -5.75
C TYR A 247 7.56 -10.63 -4.71
N ASP A 248 8.80 -11.06 -4.52
CA ASP A 248 9.15 -12.01 -3.46
C ASP A 248 9.40 -11.28 -2.14
N LEU A 249 8.62 -11.65 -1.12
CA LEU A 249 8.80 -11.14 0.25
C LEU A 249 10.03 -11.72 0.95
N LYS A 250 10.53 -12.87 0.48
CA LYS A 250 11.68 -13.54 1.08
C LYS A 250 12.96 -12.80 0.68
N PRO A 251 13.77 -12.32 1.64
CA PRO A 251 15.01 -11.63 1.35
C PRO A 251 15.97 -12.56 0.59
N GLN A 252 16.55 -12.04 -0.49
CA GLN A 252 17.55 -12.75 -1.28
C GLN A 252 18.95 -12.40 -0.75
N PRO A 253 19.72 -13.36 -0.17
CA PRO A 253 20.99 -13.07 0.53
C PRO A 253 22.07 -12.43 -0.34
N THR A 254 21.97 -12.59 -1.66
CA THR A 254 22.92 -12.05 -2.65
C THR A 254 22.60 -10.62 -3.05
N THR A 255 21.49 -10.05 -2.56
CA THR A 255 21.09 -8.68 -2.91
C THR A 255 21.93 -7.67 -2.14
N THR A 256 22.70 -6.86 -2.87
CA THR A 256 23.55 -5.80 -2.29
C THR A 256 22.94 -4.40 -2.37
N ARG A 257 21.67 -4.28 -2.77
CA ARG A 257 20.96 -3.00 -2.84
C ARG A 257 20.62 -2.46 -1.44
N TRP A 258 20.46 -1.14 -1.32
CA TRP A 258 20.18 -0.49 -0.04
C TRP A 258 18.87 -0.96 0.64
N GLN A 259 17.93 -1.54 -0.11
CA GLN A 259 16.67 -2.10 0.44
C GLN A 259 16.85 -3.49 1.09
N ALA A 260 18.01 -4.14 0.94
CA ALA A 260 18.25 -5.48 1.50
C ALA A 260 17.98 -5.57 3.02
N PRO A 261 18.57 -4.72 3.88
CA PRO A 261 18.29 -4.76 5.32
C PRO A 261 16.80 -4.48 5.64
N LEU A 262 16.14 -3.61 4.88
CA LEU A 262 14.71 -3.31 5.07
C LEU A 262 13.83 -4.54 4.74
N SER A 263 14.22 -5.30 3.73
CA SER A 263 13.53 -6.53 3.34
C SER A 263 13.70 -7.62 4.42
N GLU A 264 14.88 -7.73 5.03
CA GLU A 264 15.10 -8.64 6.17
C GLU A 264 14.23 -8.28 7.38
N ILE A 265 14.17 -6.99 7.73
CA ILE A 265 13.31 -6.51 8.83
C ILE A 265 11.86 -6.88 8.55
N ARG A 266 11.38 -6.66 7.33
CA ARG A 266 10.02 -7.02 6.92
C ARG A 266 9.75 -8.51 7.03
N TRP A 267 10.67 -9.37 6.60
CA TRP A 267 10.54 -10.81 6.72
C TRP A 267 10.43 -11.27 8.18
N ARG A 268 11.31 -10.76 9.06
CA ARG A 268 11.26 -11.06 10.50
C ARG A 268 9.94 -10.59 11.12
N ARG A 269 9.44 -9.44 10.66
CA ARG A 269 8.16 -8.89 11.12
C ARG A 269 6.95 -9.70 10.67
N LEU A 270 6.96 -10.22 9.45
CA LEU A 270 5.94 -11.17 8.97
C LEU A 270 5.98 -12.47 9.78
N GLU A 271 7.16 -12.99 10.13
CA GLU A 271 7.27 -14.18 10.96
C GLU A 271 6.77 -13.93 12.39
N ALA A 272 7.07 -12.77 12.98
CA ALA A 272 6.50 -12.38 14.26
C ALA A 272 4.97 -12.26 14.20
N PHE A 273 4.43 -11.65 13.14
CA PHE A 273 2.99 -11.53 12.90
C PHE A 273 2.33 -12.91 12.77
N ARG A 274 2.93 -13.83 12.01
CA ARG A 274 2.46 -15.20 11.88
C ARG A 274 2.42 -15.90 13.24
N ARG A 275 3.49 -15.83 14.02
CA ARG A 275 3.52 -16.43 15.38
C ARG A 275 2.42 -15.86 16.28
N TYR A 276 2.17 -14.56 16.23
CA TYR A 276 1.08 -13.92 16.97
C TYR A 276 -0.28 -14.47 16.57
N VAL A 277 -0.62 -14.41 15.28
CA VAL A 277 -1.94 -14.80 14.77
C VAL A 277 -2.24 -16.28 14.99
N PHE A 278 -1.22 -17.15 15.00
CA PHE A 278 -1.40 -18.59 15.20
C PHE A 278 -1.16 -19.07 16.65
N GLY A 279 -1.19 -18.17 17.64
CA GLY A 279 -1.21 -18.56 19.06
C GLY A 279 0.14 -18.86 19.69
N GLY A 280 1.23 -18.36 19.11
CA GLY A 280 2.53 -18.28 19.79
C GLY A 280 2.55 -17.23 20.93
N TYR A 281 1.48 -16.46 21.07
CA TYR A 281 1.24 -15.48 22.14
C TYR A 281 -0.13 -15.78 22.76
N ALA A 282 -0.26 -15.60 24.08
CA ALA A 282 -1.50 -15.93 24.79
C ALA A 282 -2.70 -15.15 24.20
N ALA A 283 -3.86 -15.81 24.11
CA ALA A 283 -5.05 -15.36 23.36
C ALA A 283 -5.68 -14.03 23.86
N ASP A 284 -5.16 -13.49 24.97
CA ASP A 284 -5.55 -12.26 25.64
C ASP A 284 -4.47 -11.17 25.59
N GLN A 285 -3.34 -11.41 24.91
CA GLN A 285 -2.24 -10.45 24.85
C GLN A 285 -2.37 -9.51 23.63
N PRO A 286 -2.26 -8.19 23.84
CA PRO A 286 -2.16 -7.24 22.73
C PRO A 286 -0.92 -7.57 21.88
N TRP A 287 -0.91 -7.13 20.62
CA TRP A 287 0.30 -7.19 19.78
C TRP A 287 1.51 -6.71 20.60
N PRO A 288 2.50 -7.59 20.87
CA PRO A 288 3.54 -7.34 21.88
C PRO A 288 4.53 -6.24 21.48
N GLY A 289 4.37 -5.67 20.28
CA GLY A 289 5.36 -4.80 19.67
C GLY A 289 6.59 -5.57 19.22
N PHE A 290 7.35 -5.01 18.29
CA PHE A 290 8.64 -5.59 17.93
C PHE A 290 9.72 -5.00 18.85
N ALA A 291 10.19 -5.79 19.83
CA ALA A 291 11.46 -5.47 20.50
C ALA A 291 12.57 -5.79 19.48
N GLY A 292 13.25 -4.74 19.00
CA GLY A 292 14.26 -4.79 17.94
C GLY A 292 15.41 -5.75 18.19
#